data_AF-A0A1A9C276-F1
#
_entry.id   AF-A0A1A9C276-F1
#
_cell.length_a   1.000
_cell.length_b   1.000
_cell.length_c   1.000
_cell.angle_alpha   90.00
_cell.angle_beta   90.00
_cell.angle_gamma   90.00
#
_symmetry.space_group_name_H-M   'P 1'
#
loop_
_entity.id
_entity.type
_entity.pdbx_description
1 polymer ?
#
loop_
_entity_poly.entity_id
_entity_poly.type
_entity_poly.pdbx_seq_one_letter_code
_entity_poly.pdbx_strand_id
1 'polypeptide(L)'
;MTMRRDVHDELRARLREAAAAHEPDRERMLARIERGMSEEARPDHRATRPPALGWLRVAGATAAVAGVLAVGGYAVASAVKEDPPQQTVATSPTPTPSPDATSRAPLPPDPTPDPTRAPSKESGKPSPPATTAPPTQTARPPAAGEEDGPLWSDGSVDPHSNEFWAQSNVTLKTDEKLTGLTVELKVAQTGGVTSTGAWRSLPEDDFELSVGERDGFLVYTWTLKKGRTVPAGEWVFAGQYDHERGGRDAGADGYTATARAGDEVLSVAGDFARHEDDDSGGGS
;
A
#
# COMPACT_ATOMS: atom_id res chain seq x y z
N MET A 1 -42.97 -9.22 -4.12
CA MET A 1 -41.57 -8.78 -4.30
C MET A 1 -40.59 -9.90 -3.93
N THR A 2 -40.85 -11.12 -4.43
CA THR A 2 -40.13 -12.37 -4.08
C THR A 2 -39.42 -12.98 -5.28
N MET A 3 -40.02 -12.86 -6.47
CA MET A 3 -39.54 -13.43 -7.74
C MET A 3 -38.07 -13.11 -8.10
N ARG A 4 -37.55 -11.92 -7.74
CA ARG A 4 -36.15 -11.54 -8.04
C ARG A 4 -35.12 -12.22 -7.13
N ARG A 5 -35.52 -12.59 -5.90
CA ARG A 5 -34.67 -13.35 -4.97
C ARG A 5 -34.58 -14.81 -5.41
N ASP A 6 -35.71 -15.38 -5.82
CA ASP A 6 -35.80 -16.77 -6.29
C ASP A 6 -34.87 -17.03 -7.50
N VAL A 7 -34.82 -16.09 -8.45
CA VAL A 7 -33.91 -16.16 -9.63
C VAL A 7 -32.43 -16.11 -9.23
N HIS A 8 -32.07 -15.33 -8.21
CA HIS A 8 -30.68 -15.25 -7.74
C HIS A 8 -30.24 -16.53 -7.00
N ASP A 9 -31.15 -17.13 -6.24
CA ASP A 9 -30.86 -18.37 -5.54
C ASP A 9 -30.80 -19.57 -6.49
N GLU A 10 -31.63 -19.58 -7.54
CA GLU A 10 -31.53 -20.55 -8.63
C GLU A 10 -30.21 -20.43 -9.41
N LEU A 11 -29.77 -19.20 -9.71
CA LEU A 11 -28.47 -18.96 -10.36
C LEU A 11 -27.30 -19.46 -9.49
N ARG A 12 -27.33 -19.19 -8.18
CA ARG A 12 -26.30 -19.68 -7.25
C ARG A 12 -26.28 -21.20 -7.16
N ALA A 13 -27.45 -21.84 -7.16
CA ALA A 13 -27.55 -23.30 -7.16
C ALA A 13 -26.92 -23.90 -8.41
N ARG A 14 -27.25 -23.36 -9.59
CA ARG A 14 -26.66 -23.80 -10.87
C ARG A 14 -25.15 -23.58 -10.95
N LEU A 15 -24.65 -22.46 -10.41
CA LEU A 15 -23.21 -22.19 -10.36
C LEU A 15 -22.48 -23.17 -9.42
N ARG A 16 -23.07 -23.51 -8.27
CA ARG A 16 -22.51 -24.51 -7.35
C ARG A 16 -22.49 -25.91 -7.96
N GLU A 17 -23.56 -26.28 -8.66
CA GLU A 17 -23.65 -27.56 -9.38
C GLU A 17 -22.60 -27.64 -10.49
N ALA A 18 -22.48 -26.59 -11.30
CA ALA A 18 -21.46 -26.50 -12.35
C ALA A 18 -20.04 -26.55 -11.77
N ALA A 19 -19.80 -25.90 -10.64
CA ALA A 19 -18.51 -25.95 -9.95
C ALA A 19 -18.21 -27.33 -9.37
N ALA A 20 -19.22 -28.03 -8.84
CA ALA A 20 -19.07 -29.38 -8.30
C ALA A 20 -18.82 -30.43 -9.40
N ALA A 21 -19.36 -30.21 -10.60
CA ALA A 21 -19.12 -31.05 -11.77
C ALA A 21 -17.76 -30.79 -12.45
N HIS A 22 -17.08 -29.68 -12.12
CA HIS A 22 -15.80 -29.35 -12.71
C HIS A 22 -14.66 -30.09 -12.01
N GLU A 23 -14.13 -31.12 -12.68
CA GLU A 23 -12.91 -31.79 -12.25
C GLU A 23 -11.70 -31.18 -12.99
N PRO A 24 -10.85 -30.41 -12.31
CA PRO A 24 -9.71 -29.77 -12.95
C PRO A 24 -8.64 -30.82 -13.31
N ASP A 25 -8.12 -30.74 -14.53
CA ASP A 25 -7.06 -31.62 -15.05
C ASP A 25 -5.75 -31.37 -14.27
N ARG A 26 -5.55 -32.20 -13.23
CA ARG A 26 -4.39 -32.12 -12.33
C ARG A 26 -3.10 -32.41 -13.06
N GLU A 27 -3.11 -33.30 -14.06
CA GLU A 27 -1.90 -33.64 -14.82
C GLU A 27 -1.41 -32.43 -15.61
N ARG A 28 -2.33 -31.72 -16.27
CA ARG A 28 -2.00 -30.51 -17.01
C ARG A 28 -1.56 -29.36 -16.10
N MET A 29 -2.17 -29.21 -14.91
CA MET A 29 -1.76 -28.20 -13.93
C MET A 29 -0.35 -28.48 -13.42
N LEU A 30 -0.04 -29.73 -13.05
CA LEU A 30 1.28 -30.12 -12.58
C LEU A 30 2.34 -29.97 -13.68
N ALA A 31 2.04 -30.39 -14.91
CA ALA A 31 2.94 -30.22 -16.05
C ALA A 31 3.24 -28.75 -16.36
N ARG A 32 2.30 -27.83 -16.08
CA ARG A 32 2.53 -26.39 -16.21
C ARG A 32 3.44 -25.86 -15.09
N ILE A 33 3.24 -26.32 -13.86
CA ILE A 33 4.04 -25.93 -12.70
C ILE A 33 5.49 -26.43 -12.86
N GLU A 34 5.67 -27.71 -13.21
CA GLU A 34 7.00 -28.28 -13.45
C GLU A 34 7.75 -27.56 -14.57
N ARG A 35 7.04 -27.12 -15.61
CA ARG A 35 7.62 -26.31 -16.69
C ARG A 35 8.06 -24.93 -16.20
N GLY A 36 7.23 -24.25 -15.40
CA GLY A 36 7.59 -22.96 -14.81
C GLY A 36 8.80 -23.06 -13.87
N MET A 37 8.82 -24.08 -13.01
CA MET A 37 9.96 -24.32 -12.10
C MET A 37 11.25 -24.74 -12.83
N SER A 38 11.13 -25.38 -14.00
CA SER A 38 12.28 -25.76 -14.83
C SER A 38 12.83 -24.62 -15.68
N GLU A 39 11.99 -23.62 -16.02
CA GLU A 39 12.41 -22.39 -16.70
C GLU A 39 13.11 -21.43 -15.72
N GLU A 40 12.65 -21.37 -14.46
CA GLU A 40 13.24 -20.50 -13.42
C GLU A 40 14.62 -21.00 -12.92
N ALA A 41 14.92 -22.29 -13.09
CA ALA A 41 16.19 -22.91 -12.70
C ALA A 41 17.27 -22.92 -13.80
N ARG A 42 16.99 -22.35 -14.99
CA ARG A 42 17.97 -22.24 -16.07
C ARG A 42 18.28 -20.77 -16.31
N PRO A 43 19.55 -20.33 -16.24
CA PRO A 43 19.89 -19.01 -16.76
C PRO A 43 19.55 -19.02 -18.25
N ASP A 44 18.71 -18.07 -18.66
CA ASP A 44 18.26 -17.93 -20.03
C ASP A 44 19.44 -17.99 -21.01
N HIS A 45 19.43 -19.01 -21.86
CA HIS A 45 20.24 -19.06 -23.07
C HIS A 45 19.29 -19.02 -24.27
N ARG A 46 18.63 -17.88 -24.43
CA ARG A 46 18.27 -17.40 -25.77
C ARG A 46 19.35 -16.46 -26.26
N ALA A 47 20.44 -17.07 -26.70
CA ALA A 47 21.47 -16.40 -27.47
C ALA A 47 20.90 -15.98 -28.84
N THR A 48 20.36 -14.77 -28.91
CA THR A 48 20.40 -13.97 -30.14
C THR A 48 21.61 -13.04 -30.02
N ARG A 49 22.72 -13.38 -30.68
CA ARG A 49 23.86 -12.46 -30.91
C ARG A 49 23.82 -11.96 -32.37
N PRO A 50 24.40 -10.79 -32.71
CA PRO A 50 24.38 -9.49 -32.02
C PRO A 50 24.10 -8.33 -33.02
N PRO A 51 24.05 -7.06 -32.58
CA PRO A 51 24.86 -6.05 -33.26
C PRO A 51 26.10 -5.75 -32.41
N ALA A 52 27.26 -6.04 -33.00
CA ALA A 52 28.55 -5.60 -32.52
C ALA A 52 28.65 -4.07 -32.67
N LEU A 53 29.41 -3.44 -31.76
CA LEU A 53 29.77 -2.01 -31.68
C LEU A 53 28.86 -1.17 -30.78
N GLY A 54 29.09 -1.23 -29.47
CA GLY A 54 28.54 -0.23 -28.53
C GLY A 54 28.96 -0.44 -27.08
N TRP A 55 29.09 -1.69 -26.64
CA TRP A 55 29.40 -2.00 -25.24
C TRP A 55 30.89 -2.30 -25.03
N LEU A 56 31.74 -1.29 -25.26
CA LEU A 56 33.15 -1.36 -24.86
C LEU A 56 33.66 0.01 -24.39
N ARG A 57 32.96 0.68 -23.46
CA ARG A 57 33.50 1.85 -22.72
C ARG A 57 32.93 2.03 -21.29
N VAL A 58 32.75 0.97 -20.51
CA VAL A 58 32.68 1.10 -19.04
C VAL A 58 33.34 -0.12 -18.37
N ALA A 59 34.63 -0.27 -18.59
CA ALA A 59 35.49 -1.15 -17.81
C ALA A 59 36.88 -0.49 -17.75
N GLY A 60 37.05 0.45 -16.84
CA GLY A 60 38.22 1.32 -16.80
C GLY A 60 38.41 2.08 -15.48
N ALA A 61 38.15 1.43 -14.35
CA ALA A 61 38.59 1.75 -12.97
C ALA A 61 37.89 0.72 -12.07
N THR A 62 38.50 -0.31 -11.48
CA THR A 62 39.58 -0.27 -10.48
C THR A 62 40.26 -1.64 -10.44
N ALA A 63 41.46 -1.75 -11.00
CA ALA A 63 42.35 -2.88 -10.79
C ALA A 63 43.40 -2.50 -9.73
N ALA A 64 43.11 -2.77 -8.46
CA ALA A 64 44.09 -3.01 -7.39
C ALA A 64 43.35 -3.45 -6.11
N VAL A 65 43.87 -4.47 -5.44
CA VAL A 65 43.44 -5.04 -4.14
C VAL A 65 42.37 -6.15 -4.20
N ALA A 66 42.75 -7.32 -4.71
CA ALA A 66 42.22 -8.61 -4.25
C ALA A 66 43.27 -9.70 -4.51
N GLY A 67 44.42 -9.57 -3.86
CA GLY A 67 45.59 -10.42 -4.07
C GLY A 67 46.27 -10.84 -2.78
N VAL A 68 45.56 -10.99 -1.67
CA VAL A 68 46.02 -11.67 -0.45
C VAL A 68 44.78 -12.13 0.33
N LEU A 69 44.47 -13.43 0.24
CA LEU A 69 43.77 -14.32 1.18
C LEU A 69 43.58 -15.64 0.41
N ALA A 70 44.66 -16.26 -0.06
CA ALA A 70 45.43 -17.23 0.71
C ALA A 70 44.54 -18.37 1.25
N VAL A 71 44.58 -19.49 0.52
CA VAL A 71 44.92 -20.82 1.08
C VAL A 71 44.26 -21.12 2.42
N GLY A 72 43.07 -21.74 2.40
CA GLY A 72 42.49 -22.31 3.61
C GLY A 72 41.20 -23.06 3.31
N GLY A 73 41.29 -24.35 2.99
CA GLY A 73 40.10 -25.20 2.99
C GLY A 73 40.11 -26.39 2.05
N TYR A 74 41.22 -27.12 1.92
CA TYR A 74 41.16 -28.50 1.44
C TYR A 74 41.61 -29.42 2.57
N ALA A 75 40.65 -30.12 3.20
CA ALA A 75 40.68 -31.55 3.54
C ALA A 75 39.80 -31.89 4.78
N VAL A 76 39.15 -33.07 4.69
CA VAL A 76 38.52 -33.89 5.76
C VAL A 76 37.07 -33.46 6.13
N ALA A 77 36.02 -34.30 6.09
CA ALA A 77 35.86 -35.74 5.96
C ALA A 77 34.52 -36.11 5.29
N SER A 78 34.55 -37.23 4.57
CA SER A 78 33.43 -38.13 4.35
C SER A 78 32.97 -38.77 5.66
N ALA A 79 31.69 -38.65 6.01
CA ALA A 79 30.91 -39.66 6.75
C ALA A 79 29.45 -39.21 6.91
N VAL A 80 28.56 -40.21 6.92
CA VAL A 80 27.12 -40.15 7.23
C VAL A 80 26.21 -39.73 6.07
N LYS A 81 25.96 -40.75 5.26
CA LYS A 81 24.66 -41.04 4.66
C LYS A 81 23.63 -41.28 5.77
N GLU A 82 22.63 -40.41 5.90
CA GLU A 82 21.32 -40.73 6.49
C GLU A 82 20.22 -39.88 5.82
N ASP A 83 19.07 -40.52 5.61
CA ASP A 83 17.86 -40.05 4.91
C ASP A 83 17.28 -38.73 5.45
N PRO A 84 16.64 -37.90 4.61
CA PRO A 84 15.84 -36.78 5.11
C PRO A 84 14.54 -37.28 5.76
N PRO A 85 14.22 -36.91 7.01
CA PRO A 85 12.93 -37.22 7.59
C PRO A 85 11.82 -36.43 6.88
N GLN A 86 10.76 -37.14 6.51
CA GLN A 86 9.50 -36.57 6.03
C GLN A 86 8.97 -35.55 7.05
N GLN A 87 8.90 -34.28 6.66
CA GLN A 87 8.17 -33.27 7.42
C GLN A 87 6.67 -33.53 7.24
N THR A 88 6.07 -34.13 8.25
CA THR A 88 4.61 -34.25 8.39
C THR A 88 4.04 -32.87 8.70
N VAL A 89 3.46 -32.21 7.70
CA VAL A 89 2.73 -30.96 7.90
C VAL A 89 1.40 -31.28 8.58
N ALA A 90 1.19 -30.71 9.77
CA ALA A 90 -0.08 -30.76 10.47
C ALA A 90 -1.12 -29.92 9.71
N THR A 91 -2.12 -30.56 9.13
CA THR A 91 -3.29 -29.87 8.58
C THR A 91 -4.17 -29.40 9.74
N SER A 92 -4.46 -28.11 9.79
CA SER A 92 -5.48 -27.57 10.70
C SER A 92 -6.86 -28.13 10.31
N PRO A 93 -7.71 -28.54 11.27
CA PRO A 93 -9.04 -29.05 10.96
C PRO A 93 -9.98 -27.94 10.46
N THR A 94 -10.90 -28.35 9.59
CA THR A 94 -12.02 -27.62 9.00
C THR A 94 -12.79 -26.77 10.03
N PRO A 95 -13.05 -25.47 9.77
CA PRO A 95 -13.91 -24.66 10.64
C PRO A 95 -15.37 -25.15 10.59
N THR A 96 -15.94 -25.41 11.76
CA THR A 96 -17.35 -25.72 12.00
C THR A 96 -18.23 -24.48 11.70
N PRO A 97 -19.40 -24.62 11.06
CA PRO A 97 -20.28 -23.48 10.77
C PRO A 97 -20.90 -22.90 12.06
N SER A 98 -20.89 -21.57 12.19
CA SER A 98 -21.60 -20.84 13.26
C SER A 98 -23.12 -20.78 13.01
N PRO A 99 -23.95 -20.83 14.07
CA PRO A 99 -25.41 -20.87 13.96
C PRO A 99 -26.05 -19.50 13.66
N ASP A 100 -27.27 -19.59 13.14
CA ASP A 100 -28.15 -18.55 12.61
C ASP A 100 -28.38 -17.31 13.51
N ALA A 101 -28.44 -16.17 12.83
CA ALA A 101 -28.77 -14.86 13.36
C ALA A 101 -30.25 -14.80 13.80
N THR A 102 -30.48 -14.59 15.10
CA THR A 102 -31.83 -14.34 15.62
C THR A 102 -32.20 -12.86 15.51
N SER A 103 -33.15 -12.60 14.62
CA SER A 103 -34.23 -11.60 14.65
C SER A 103 -34.20 -10.54 15.78
N ARG A 104 -34.12 -9.26 15.39
CA ARG A 104 -34.62 -8.13 16.20
C ARG A 104 -35.53 -7.26 15.34
N ALA A 105 -36.81 -7.22 15.71
CA ALA A 105 -37.86 -6.44 15.06
C ALA A 105 -37.82 -4.95 15.45
N PRO A 106 -38.40 -4.03 14.64
CA PRO A 106 -38.29 -2.57 14.82
C PRO A 106 -39.28 -2.03 15.87
N LEU A 107 -38.89 -0.98 16.60
CA LEU A 107 -39.75 -0.20 17.50
C LEU A 107 -40.45 0.95 16.73
N PRO A 108 -41.69 1.33 17.08
CA PRO A 108 -42.48 2.36 16.38
C PRO A 108 -42.18 3.81 16.86
N PRO A 109 -42.50 4.86 16.05
CA PRO A 109 -42.32 6.26 16.45
C PRO A 109 -43.62 7.00 16.89
N ASP A 110 -43.41 7.97 17.81
CA ASP A 110 -44.07 9.29 18.03
C ASP A 110 -45.55 9.41 18.47
N PRO A 111 -46.00 10.44 19.25
CA PRO A 111 -45.79 11.88 18.96
C PRO A 111 -45.67 12.91 20.13
N THR A 112 -45.21 14.13 19.79
CA THR A 112 -45.29 15.43 20.52
C THR A 112 -46.62 16.15 20.18
N PRO A 113 -46.93 17.43 20.56
CA PRO A 113 -46.50 18.34 21.65
C PRO A 113 -47.69 19.07 22.35
N ASP A 114 -47.45 19.97 23.33
CA ASP A 114 -48.20 21.24 23.40
C ASP A 114 -47.54 22.33 24.31
N PRO A 115 -47.77 23.64 24.05
CA PRO A 115 -47.03 24.79 24.58
C PRO A 115 -47.85 25.66 25.58
N THR A 116 -47.19 26.58 26.30
CA THR A 116 -47.70 27.90 26.82
C THR A 116 -46.58 28.53 27.67
N ARG A 117 -45.82 29.52 27.16
CA ARG A 117 -46.00 31.00 27.20
C ARG A 117 -45.67 31.70 28.55
N ALA A 118 -44.41 32.18 28.65
CA ALA A 118 -43.89 33.54 28.98
C ALA A 118 -44.36 34.31 30.26
N PRO A 119 -43.75 35.46 30.65
CA PRO A 119 -42.39 36.01 30.46
C PRO A 119 -41.74 36.53 31.79
N SER A 120 -40.46 36.92 31.77
CA SER A 120 -39.94 38.01 32.64
C SER A 120 -38.66 38.60 32.02
N LYS A 121 -38.66 39.92 31.83
CA LYS A 121 -37.50 40.74 31.43
C LYS A 121 -36.71 41.10 32.68
N GLU A 122 -35.38 41.05 32.63
CA GLU A 122 -34.55 42.10 33.24
C GLU A 122 -33.15 42.13 32.61
N SER A 123 -32.71 43.35 32.31
CA SER A 123 -31.41 43.71 31.76
C SER A 123 -30.26 43.43 32.72
N GLY A 124 -29.13 42.98 32.17
CA GLY A 124 -27.87 42.92 32.90
C GLY A 124 -26.74 42.37 32.03
N LYS A 125 -26.09 43.24 31.25
CA LYS A 125 -24.75 42.95 30.70
C LYS A 125 -23.76 43.10 31.87
N PRO A 126 -22.86 42.13 32.09
CA PRO A 126 -21.53 42.23 31.48
C PRO A 126 -21.02 40.89 30.93
N SER A 127 -20.19 40.97 29.87
CA SER A 127 -19.52 39.82 29.24
C SER A 127 -18.62 39.02 30.20
N PRO A 128 -18.55 37.69 30.02
CA PRO A 128 -17.32 36.93 30.24
C PRO A 128 -17.09 35.89 29.10
N PRO A 129 -15.95 35.16 29.08
CA PRO A 129 -14.96 35.20 28.01
C PRO A 129 -15.15 34.13 26.93
N ALA A 130 -14.39 34.28 25.86
CA ALA A 130 -14.28 33.36 24.73
C ALA A 130 -14.25 31.88 25.17
N THR A 131 -15.24 31.12 24.69
CA THR A 131 -15.21 29.67 24.70
C THR A 131 -13.97 29.19 23.94
N THR A 132 -13.15 28.45 24.67
CA THR A 132 -12.01 27.65 24.24
C THR A 132 -12.19 27.11 22.83
N ALA A 133 -11.33 27.59 21.92
CA ALA A 133 -11.15 27.00 20.61
C ALA A 133 -10.80 25.50 20.75
N PRO A 134 -11.26 24.62 19.83
CA PRO A 134 -10.77 23.25 19.77
C PRO A 134 -9.23 23.27 19.65
N PRO A 135 -8.52 22.25 20.17
CA PRO A 135 -7.07 22.26 20.21
C PRO A 135 -6.55 22.52 18.80
N THR A 136 -5.80 23.61 18.66
CA THR A 136 -4.93 23.88 17.53
C THR A 136 -4.23 22.57 17.18
N GLN A 137 -4.52 22.05 15.98
CA GLN A 137 -3.64 21.08 15.33
C GLN A 137 -2.24 21.66 15.49
N THR A 138 -1.39 20.98 16.27
CA THR A 138 0.02 21.34 16.38
C THR A 138 0.50 21.57 14.97
N ALA A 139 0.94 22.80 14.68
CA ALA A 139 1.39 23.17 13.34
C ALA A 139 2.41 22.11 12.90
N ARG A 140 2.06 21.40 11.83
CA ARG A 140 2.93 20.39 11.23
C ARG A 140 4.28 21.07 10.96
N PRO A 141 5.42 20.47 11.34
CA PRO A 141 6.72 20.99 10.95
C PRO A 141 6.73 21.25 9.43
N PRO A 142 7.29 22.36 8.95
CA PRO A 142 7.46 22.56 7.52
C PRO A 142 8.31 21.40 6.98
N ALA A 143 7.82 20.70 5.96
CA ALA A 143 8.54 19.58 5.37
C ALA A 143 9.82 20.07 4.68
N ALA A 144 10.92 19.34 4.85
CA ALA A 144 12.25 19.74 4.40
C ALA A 144 12.53 19.47 2.90
N GLY A 145 11.54 18.98 2.16
CA GLY A 145 11.71 18.37 0.83
C GLY A 145 11.64 16.86 0.94
N GLU A 146 12.28 16.14 0.02
CA GLU A 146 12.23 14.68 -0.05
C GLU A 146 13.08 13.98 1.03
N GLU A 147 13.96 14.70 1.72
CA GLU A 147 14.86 14.15 2.73
C GLU A 147 14.91 15.03 3.98
N ASP A 148 14.88 14.38 5.16
CA ASP A 148 15.07 15.00 6.47
C ASP A 148 15.80 14.02 7.40
N GLY A 149 17.11 14.21 7.53
CA GLY A 149 17.97 13.33 8.33
C GLY A 149 17.93 11.88 7.83
N PRO A 150 17.60 10.89 8.68
CA PRO A 150 17.55 9.48 8.30
C PRO A 150 16.25 9.10 7.59
N LEU A 151 15.43 10.06 7.14
CA LEU A 151 14.18 9.83 6.43
C LEU A 151 14.26 10.39 5.02
N TRP A 152 13.96 9.57 4.03
CA TRP A 152 13.84 9.96 2.63
C TRP A 152 12.51 9.47 2.05
N SER A 153 11.97 10.19 1.07
CA SER A 153 10.74 9.85 0.38
C SER A 153 10.76 10.16 -1.11
N ASP A 154 9.94 9.44 -1.87
CA ASP A 154 9.68 9.68 -3.29
C ASP A 154 8.23 9.31 -3.67
N GLY A 155 7.67 10.03 -4.63
CA GLY A 155 6.31 9.84 -5.14
C GLY A 155 6.32 9.43 -6.60
N SER A 156 5.65 8.34 -6.94
CA SER A 156 5.53 7.87 -8.34
C SER A 156 4.14 7.34 -8.67
N VAL A 157 3.72 7.51 -9.92
CA VAL A 157 2.52 6.85 -10.45
C VAL A 157 2.92 5.46 -10.94
N ASP A 158 2.19 4.43 -10.53
CA ASP A 158 2.49 3.05 -10.87
C ASP A 158 2.42 2.84 -12.39
N PRO A 159 3.46 2.23 -13.02
CA PRO A 159 3.51 2.04 -14.47
C PRO A 159 2.45 1.06 -15.00
N HIS A 160 1.80 0.27 -14.13
CA HIS A 160 0.69 -0.62 -14.49
C HIS A 160 -0.68 0.05 -14.36
N SER A 161 -0.71 1.36 -14.08
CA SER A 161 -1.90 2.20 -14.28
C SER A 161 -2.38 2.12 -15.74
N ASN A 162 -3.67 2.35 -15.96
CA ASN A 162 -4.31 2.24 -17.28
C ASN A 162 -5.25 3.42 -17.55
N GLU A 163 -6.00 3.37 -18.65
CA GLU A 163 -6.82 4.50 -19.09
C GLU A 163 -7.99 4.84 -18.15
N PHE A 164 -8.37 3.98 -17.20
CA PHE A 164 -9.51 4.21 -16.29
C PHE A 164 -9.13 4.19 -14.81
N TRP A 165 -7.92 3.73 -14.49
CA TRP A 165 -7.51 3.40 -13.14
C TRP A 165 -6.03 3.68 -12.97
N ALA A 166 -5.66 4.23 -11.82
CA ALA A 166 -4.26 4.46 -11.47
C ALA A 166 -3.97 4.16 -10.00
N GLN A 167 -2.69 3.97 -9.73
CA GLN A 167 -2.15 3.87 -8.39
C GLN A 167 -1.00 4.87 -8.22
N SER A 168 -1.02 5.59 -7.11
CA SER A 168 0.07 6.49 -6.71
C SER A 168 0.80 5.86 -5.52
N ASN A 169 2.12 5.71 -5.65
CA ASN A 169 3.03 5.09 -4.69
C ASN A 169 3.86 6.17 -3.98
N VAL A 170 3.86 6.16 -2.66
CA VAL A 170 4.82 6.89 -1.82
C VAL A 170 5.83 5.88 -1.29
N THR A 171 7.07 6.00 -1.75
CA THR A 171 8.21 5.24 -1.23
C THR A 171 8.82 6.00 -0.07
N LEU A 172 9.09 5.33 1.04
CA LEU A 172 9.77 5.87 2.21
C LEU A 172 10.99 4.99 2.51
N LYS A 173 12.15 5.62 2.69
CA LYS A 173 13.36 4.98 3.19
C LYS A 173 13.72 5.56 4.54
N THR A 174 14.16 4.71 5.44
CA THR A 174 14.72 5.17 6.70
C THR A 174 15.84 4.29 7.21
N ASP A 175 16.89 4.91 7.72
CA ASP A 175 18.03 4.19 8.32
C ASP A 175 17.84 3.91 9.81
N GLU A 176 16.78 4.46 10.40
CA GLU A 176 16.45 4.30 11.81
C GLU A 176 15.07 3.68 12.04
N LYS A 177 14.89 3.08 13.21
CA LYS A 177 13.57 2.58 13.62
C LYS A 177 12.66 3.76 13.97
N LEU A 178 11.53 3.87 13.27
CA LEU A 178 10.51 4.87 13.58
C LEU A 178 9.53 4.35 14.63
N THR A 179 9.16 5.22 15.57
CA THR A 179 8.16 4.96 16.62
C THR A 179 6.84 5.70 16.38
N GLY A 180 6.81 6.56 15.37
CA GLY A 180 5.64 7.23 14.84
C GLY A 180 5.83 7.48 13.36
N LEU A 181 4.78 7.30 12.58
CA LEU A 181 4.75 7.62 11.15
C LEU A 181 3.32 8.02 10.77
N THR A 182 3.18 9.12 10.07
CA THR A 182 1.96 9.49 9.35
C THR A 182 2.31 9.83 7.93
N VAL A 183 1.67 9.15 6.97
CA VAL A 183 1.83 9.38 5.54
C VAL A 183 0.51 9.88 4.99
N GLU A 184 0.53 11.03 4.33
CA GLU A 184 -0.63 11.61 3.68
C GLU A 184 -0.36 11.74 2.19
N LEU A 185 -1.15 11.05 1.38
CA LEU A 185 -1.15 11.13 -0.08
C LEU A 185 -2.37 11.93 -0.52
N LYS A 186 -2.17 12.91 -1.39
CA LYS A 186 -3.21 13.74 -1.99
C LYS A 186 -3.23 13.53 -3.49
N VAL A 187 -4.37 13.07 -3.99
CA VAL A 187 -4.64 12.85 -5.41
C VAL A 187 -5.63 13.92 -5.86
N ALA A 188 -5.19 14.84 -6.72
CA ALA A 188 -6.01 15.92 -7.23
C ALA A 188 -7.22 15.39 -8.01
N GLN A 189 -8.39 15.94 -7.72
CA GLN A 189 -9.61 15.60 -8.44
C GLN A 189 -9.58 16.24 -9.83
N THR A 190 -9.25 15.44 -10.84
CA THR A 190 -9.19 15.83 -12.26
C THR A 190 -10.39 15.32 -13.07
N GLY A 191 -11.41 14.77 -12.39
CA GLY A 191 -12.57 14.12 -13.00
C GLY A 191 -12.59 12.63 -12.70
N GLY A 192 -13.68 12.16 -12.10
CA GLY A 192 -13.90 10.74 -11.81
C GLY A 192 -12.98 10.12 -10.75
N VAL A 193 -12.08 10.88 -10.12
CA VAL A 193 -11.14 10.35 -9.12
C VAL A 193 -11.92 9.79 -7.93
N THR A 194 -11.91 8.46 -7.77
CA THR A 194 -12.64 7.75 -6.71
C THR A 194 -11.78 6.62 -6.16
N SER A 195 -11.70 6.49 -4.84
CA SER A 195 -10.91 5.43 -4.21
C SER A 195 -11.40 4.04 -4.61
N THR A 196 -10.49 3.21 -5.07
CA THR A 196 -10.70 1.77 -5.31
C THR A 196 -9.95 0.91 -4.28
N GLY A 197 -9.08 1.51 -3.46
CA GLY A 197 -8.39 0.81 -2.38
C GLY A 197 -7.07 1.45 -2.00
N ALA A 198 -6.37 0.78 -1.09
CA ALA A 198 -5.05 1.18 -0.63
C ALA A 198 -4.21 -0.07 -0.31
N TRP A 199 -2.90 0.05 -0.45
CA TRP A 199 -1.95 -1.01 -0.12
C TRP A 199 -0.72 -0.44 0.59
N ARG A 200 -0.02 -1.27 1.37
CA ARG A 200 1.31 -0.95 1.91
C ARG A 200 2.16 -2.20 2.06
N SER A 201 3.49 -2.04 2.04
CA SER A 201 4.42 -3.14 2.31
C SER A 201 4.54 -3.49 3.79
N LEU A 202 4.22 -2.54 4.69
CA LEU A 202 4.18 -2.75 6.13
C LEU A 202 2.89 -3.46 6.59
N PRO A 203 2.91 -4.17 7.74
CA PRO A 203 1.75 -4.91 8.23
C PRO A 203 0.51 -4.03 8.38
N GLU A 204 -0.61 -4.51 7.84
CA GLU A 204 -1.84 -3.74 7.80
C GLU A 204 -2.34 -3.35 9.19
N ASP A 205 -2.33 -4.29 10.12
CA ASP A 205 -2.85 -4.12 11.47
C ASP A 205 -2.11 -3.09 12.32
N ASP A 206 -0.91 -2.68 11.89
CA ASP A 206 -0.12 -1.66 12.58
C ASP A 206 -0.53 -0.23 12.26
N PHE A 207 -1.38 -0.03 11.24
CA PHE A 207 -1.80 1.29 10.77
C PHE A 207 -3.31 1.50 10.89
N GLU A 208 -3.70 2.73 11.16
CA GLU A 208 -5.03 3.25 10.87
C GLU A 208 -5.00 3.92 9.49
N LEU A 209 -5.98 3.61 8.65
CA LEU A 209 -6.15 4.22 7.33
C LEU A 209 -7.46 5.00 7.29
N SER A 210 -7.40 6.24 6.85
CA SER A 210 -8.58 7.01 6.44
C SER A 210 -8.46 7.45 4.98
N VAL A 211 -9.58 7.42 4.27
CA VAL A 211 -9.67 7.85 2.87
C VAL A 211 -10.89 8.74 2.72
N GLY A 212 -10.73 9.89 2.08
CA GLY A 212 -11.86 10.78 1.83
C GLY A 212 -11.50 11.97 0.96
N GLU A 213 -12.52 12.64 0.45
CA GLU A 213 -12.35 13.87 -0.31
C GLU A 213 -12.18 15.08 0.61
N ARG A 214 -11.21 15.94 0.29
CA ARG A 214 -10.95 17.20 1.00
C ARG A 214 -10.31 18.21 0.05
N ASP A 215 -10.88 19.41 0.00
CA ASP A 215 -10.33 20.56 -0.73
C ASP A 215 -9.99 20.27 -2.22
N GLY A 216 -10.78 19.43 -2.88
CA GLY A 216 -10.54 19.03 -4.28
C GLY A 216 -9.52 17.90 -4.47
N PHE A 217 -9.19 17.16 -3.41
CA PHE A 217 -8.31 16.00 -3.45
C PHE A 217 -8.98 14.78 -2.86
N LEU A 218 -8.73 13.60 -3.43
CA LEU A 218 -8.88 12.33 -2.73
C LEU A 218 -7.63 12.14 -1.85
N VAL A 219 -7.83 12.07 -0.54
CA VAL A 219 -6.74 12.02 0.44
C VAL A 219 -6.72 10.66 1.13
N TYR A 220 -5.56 10.01 1.10
CA TYR A 220 -5.26 8.82 1.89
C TYR A 220 -4.36 9.22 3.05
N THR A 221 -4.69 8.78 4.26
CA THR A 221 -3.84 9.01 5.44
C THR A 221 -3.63 7.70 6.18
N TRP A 222 -2.37 7.27 6.24
CA TRP A 222 -1.92 6.14 7.05
C TRP A 222 -1.24 6.66 8.29
N THR A 223 -1.69 6.23 9.47
CA THR A 223 -1.10 6.59 10.76
C THR A 223 -0.69 5.34 11.52
N LEU A 224 0.59 5.26 11.88
CA LEU A 224 1.13 4.17 12.70
C LEU A 224 0.46 4.19 14.08
N LYS A 225 -0.12 3.06 14.48
CA LYS A 225 -0.76 2.92 15.79
C LYS A 225 0.28 3.00 16.91
N LYS A 226 -0.13 3.55 18.05
CA LYS A 226 0.72 3.69 19.23
C LYS A 226 1.32 2.35 19.65
N GLY A 227 2.63 2.34 19.92
CA GLY A 227 3.36 1.15 20.37
C GLY A 227 3.82 0.23 19.23
N ARG A 228 3.47 0.54 17.98
CA ARG A 228 4.03 -0.11 16.79
C ARG A 228 5.28 0.64 16.34
N THR A 229 6.06 0.00 15.48
CA THR A 229 7.32 0.55 14.96
C THR A 229 7.50 0.20 13.50
N VAL A 230 8.15 1.08 12.76
CA VAL A 230 8.62 0.81 11.40
C VAL A 230 10.12 0.51 11.49
N PRO A 231 10.61 -0.65 11.02
CA PRO A 231 12.03 -0.94 11.03
C PRO A 231 12.77 -0.07 10.00
N ALA A 232 14.09 0.07 10.18
CA ALA A 232 14.95 0.62 9.14
C ALA A 232 14.81 -0.23 7.86
N GLY A 233 14.80 0.45 6.71
CA GLY A 233 14.57 -0.16 5.41
C GLY A 233 13.77 0.73 4.47
N GLU A 234 13.22 0.11 3.43
CA GLU A 234 12.40 0.75 2.40
C GLU A 234 10.97 0.21 2.45
N TRP A 235 10.00 1.12 2.43
CA TRP A 235 8.58 0.82 2.59
C TRP A 235 7.76 1.61 1.58
N VAL A 236 6.64 1.04 1.14
CA VAL A 236 5.77 1.67 0.14
C VAL A 236 4.35 1.76 0.68
N PHE A 237 3.70 2.90 0.43
CA PHE A 237 2.27 3.14 0.66
C PHE A 237 1.64 3.52 -0.68
N ALA A 238 0.48 2.94 -1.00
CA ALA A 238 -0.16 3.10 -2.29
C ALA A 238 -1.64 3.44 -2.15
N GLY A 239 -2.07 4.52 -2.82
CA GLY A 239 -3.48 4.86 -3.01
C GLY A 239 -3.93 4.47 -4.42
N GLN A 240 -5.03 3.72 -4.53
CA GLN A 240 -5.56 3.20 -5.79
C GLN A 240 -6.90 3.86 -6.09
N TYR A 241 -7.09 4.36 -7.31
CA TYR A 241 -8.29 5.11 -7.67
C TYR A 241 -8.68 4.94 -9.14
N ASP A 242 -9.99 4.96 -9.38
CA ASP A 242 -10.54 5.18 -10.71
C ASP A 242 -10.34 6.65 -11.11
N HIS A 243 -10.32 6.95 -12.40
CA HIS A 243 -10.34 8.32 -12.93
C HIS A 243 -11.09 8.38 -14.27
N GLU A 244 -11.39 9.59 -14.74
CA GLU A 244 -11.90 9.78 -16.10
C GLU A 244 -10.97 9.15 -17.14
N ARG A 245 -11.58 8.65 -18.21
CA ARG A 245 -10.87 7.93 -19.27
C ARG A 245 -9.73 8.78 -19.85
N GLY A 246 -8.52 8.22 -19.87
CA GLY A 246 -7.34 8.79 -20.52
C GLY A 246 -6.11 8.71 -19.63
N GLY A 247 -5.08 9.51 -19.97
CA GLY A 247 -3.94 9.75 -19.09
C GLY A 247 -4.29 10.91 -18.17
N ARG A 248 -4.51 10.63 -16.89
CA ARG A 248 -4.68 11.65 -15.86
C ARG A 248 -3.37 12.42 -15.67
N ASP A 249 -3.46 13.73 -15.49
CA ASP A 249 -2.33 14.56 -15.07
C ASP A 249 -2.15 14.47 -13.54
N ALA A 250 -1.01 13.95 -13.12
CA ALA A 250 -0.62 13.82 -11.70
C ALA A 250 0.22 15.01 -11.20
N GLY A 251 0.49 16.03 -12.01
CA GLY A 251 1.35 17.15 -11.64
C GLY A 251 0.82 18.02 -10.47
N ALA A 252 -0.46 17.87 -10.12
CA ALA A 252 -1.06 18.52 -8.95
C ALA A 252 -1.15 17.59 -7.73
N ASP A 253 -0.69 16.34 -7.84
CA ASP A 253 -0.64 15.42 -6.72
C ASP A 253 0.54 15.72 -5.82
N GLY A 254 0.44 15.27 -4.57
CA GLY A 254 1.54 15.40 -3.66
C GLY A 254 1.38 14.51 -2.46
N TYR A 255 2.44 14.38 -1.71
CA TYR A 255 2.44 13.64 -0.46
C TYR A 255 3.25 14.37 0.61
N THR A 256 2.99 13.99 1.84
CA THR A 256 3.78 14.41 3.00
C THR A 256 3.91 13.23 3.95
N ALA A 257 5.04 13.12 4.63
CA ALA A 257 5.22 12.15 5.71
C ALA A 257 5.89 12.80 6.92
N THR A 258 5.34 12.56 8.10
CA THR A 258 5.95 12.94 9.36
C THR A 258 6.31 11.70 10.15
N ALA A 259 7.53 11.63 10.68
CA ALA A 259 8.01 10.49 11.44
C ALA A 259 8.61 10.90 12.78
N ARG A 260 8.74 9.91 13.68
CA ARG A 260 9.49 10.05 14.94
C ARG A 260 10.59 8.99 15.03
N ALA A 261 11.83 9.43 15.00
CA ALA A 261 13.04 8.62 15.21
C ALA A 261 13.65 9.03 16.56
N GLY A 262 13.57 8.15 17.57
CA GLY A 262 13.95 8.50 18.94
C GLY A 262 13.19 9.71 19.49
N ASP A 263 13.91 10.78 19.80
CA ASP A 263 13.37 12.06 20.27
C ASP A 263 13.18 13.10 19.16
N GLU A 264 13.61 12.79 17.94
CA GLU A 264 13.53 13.68 16.79
C GLU A 264 12.19 13.50 16.05
N VAL A 265 11.67 14.60 15.52
CA VAL A 265 10.51 14.63 14.63
C VAL A 265 11.01 15.06 13.26
N LEU A 266 10.79 14.21 12.27
CA LEU A 266 11.25 14.38 10.89
C LEU A 266 10.04 14.64 9.99
N SER A 267 10.23 15.38 8.91
CA SER A 267 9.17 15.65 7.94
C SER A 267 9.69 15.76 6.52
N VAL A 268 9.13 14.93 5.64
CA VAL A 268 9.41 14.94 4.20
C VAL A 268 8.14 15.18 3.39
N ALA A 269 8.29 15.66 2.16
CA ALA A 269 7.22 15.93 1.21
C ALA A 269 7.76 15.91 -0.22
N GLY A 270 6.89 15.61 -1.17
CA GLY A 270 7.20 15.63 -2.59
C GLY A 270 5.94 15.60 -3.45
N ASP A 271 6.14 15.52 -4.76
CA ASP A 271 5.08 15.45 -5.76
C ASP A 271 5.11 14.12 -6.54
N PHE A 272 4.34 14.06 -7.64
CA PHE A 272 4.24 12.91 -8.54
C PHE A 272 4.52 13.30 -10.00
N ALA A 273 5.14 14.46 -10.22
CA ALA A 273 5.50 14.86 -11.56
C ALA A 273 6.53 13.87 -12.12
N ARG A 274 6.44 13.56 -13.42
CA ARG A 274 7.51 12.79 -14.06
C ARG A 274 8.77 13.63 -14.03
N HIS A 275 9.82 13.14 -13.38
CA HIS A 275 11.15 13.69 -13.56
C HIS A 275 11.51 13.53 -15.04
N GLU A 276 11.67 14.65 -15.75
CA GLU A 276 12.27 14.62 -17.09
C GLU A 276 13.73 14.18 -16.90
N ASP A 277 14.07 13.01 -17.41
CA ASP A 277 15.47 12.60 -17.51
C ASP A 277 16.20 13.65 -18.36
N ASP A 278 17.19 14.32 -17.78
CA ASP A 278 18.07 15.30 -18.42
C ASP A 278 18.86 14.65 -19.58
N ASP A 279 18.22 14.43 -20.73
CA ASP A 279 18.91 14.12 -21.98
C ASP A 279 19.41 15.43 -22.59
N SER A 280 20.44 15.98 -21.94
CA SER A 280 21.21 17.10 -22.47
C SER A 280 22.01 16.63 -23.69
N GLY A 281 21.35 16.70 -24.84
CA GLY A 281 21.96 16.58 -26.16
C GLY A 281 23.09 17.60 -26.36
N GLY A 282 24.32 17.17 -26.10
CA GLY A 282 25.54 17.88 -26.47
C GLY A 282 25.81 17.75 -27.96
N GLY A 283 25.09 18.51 -28.78
CA GLY A 283 25.45 18.77 -30.17
C GLY A 283 26.46 19.92 -30.26
N SER A 284 27.65 19.64 -30.79
CA SER A 284 28.49 20.58 -31.56
C SER A 284 29.47 19.80 -32.41
#